data_AF-A0A7S1BGR2-F1
#
_entry.id   AF-A0A7S1BGR2-F1
#
_cell.length_a   1.000
_cell.length_b   1.000
_cell.length_c   1.000
_cell.angle_alpha   90.00
_cell.angle_beta   90.00
_cell.angle_gamma   90.00
#
_symmetry.space_group_name_H-M   'P 1'
#
loop_
_entity.id
_entity.type
_entity.pdbx_description
1 polymer ?
#
loop_
_entity_poly.entity_id
_entity_poly.type
_entity_poly.pdbx_seq_one_letter_code
_entity_poly.pdbx_strand_id
1 'polypeptide(L)'
;GKVRSNFMGTEFQIFNAGANPKVHDWNFGAPINDTMRSELGVVMYASNVFGNRGPRKMNVAIGRVKEDGTPHRIWSPGPENIATEGRNSSMIELFKKRDSAAMPDLFSLVNRPPRWNESVGAYVLNFNGRVTMASVKNFQLVDEENTDKIILQFGRVAKDEFTMDFQWPLSPLQAFATTLTSFDSKI
;
A
#
# COMPACT_ATOMS: atom_id res chain seq x y z
N GLY A 1 4.49 -6.25 11.99
CA GLY A 1 5.03 -5.76 10.70
C GLY A 1 5.62 -4.38 10.86
N LYS A 2 6.15 -3.78 9.80
CA LYS A 2 6.77 -2.44 9.80
C LYS A 2 6.37 -1.66 8.56
N VAL A 3 6.04 -0.38 8.71
CA VAL A 3 5.88 0.56 7.59
C VAL A 3 7.09 1.48 7.58
N ARG A 4 7.74 1.64 6.43
CA ARG A 4 8.92 2.50 6.24
C ARG A 4 8.63 3.54 5.17
N SER A 5 8.69 4.81 5.55
CA SER A 5 8.59 5.97 4.66
C SER A 5 9.95 6.32 4.04
N ASN A 6 9.95 6.87 2.83
CA ASN A 6 11.12 7.57 2.29
C ASN A 6 11.31 8.93 3.00
N PHE A 7 12.39 9.64 2.68
CA PHE A 7 12.67 10.93 3.33
C PHE A 7 11.55 11.97 3.08
N MET A 8 10.96 11.95 1.87
CA MET A 8 9.93 12.88 1.42
C MET A 8 8.52 12.59 1.94
N GLY A 9 8.26 11.40 2.50
CA GLY A 9 6.90 11.01 2.91
C GLY A 9 5.97 10.70 1.74
N THR A 10 6.51 10.39 0.56
CA THR A 10 5.73 10.12 -0.65
C THR A 10 5.70 8.64 -1.02
N GLU A 11 6.58 7.84 -0.43
CA GLU A 11 6.75 6.43 -0.74
C GLU A 11 6.90 5.63 0.54
N PHE A 12 6.16 4.53 0.63
CA PHE A 12 6.13 3.68 1.81
C PHE A 12 6.27 2.22 1.40
N GLN A 13 7.03 1.47 2.19
CA GLN A 13 7.15 0.02 2.06
C GLN A 13 6.65 -0.65 3.33
N ILE A 14 5.86 -1.70 3.16
CA ILE A 14 5.26 -2.49 4.23
C ILE A 14 6.01 -3.81 4.31
N PHE A 15 6.47 -4.19 5.51
CA PHE A 15 7.21 -5.42 5.75
C PHE A 15 6.51 -6.29 6.80
N ASN A 16 6.75 -7.61 6.73
CA ASN A 16 6.44 -8.51 7.83
C ASN A 16 7.43 -8.31 9.01
N ALA A 17 7.44 -9.23 9.97
CA ALA A 17 8.28 -9.15 11.16
C ALA A 17 9.69 -9.74 11.00
N GLY A 18 10.07 -10.20 9.79
CA GLY A 18 11.34 -10.88 9.58
C GLY A 18 12.57 -9.97 9.70
N ALA A 19 13.75 -10.59 9.62
CA ALA A 19 15.03 -9.91 9.75
C ALA A 19 15.36 -8.98 8.58
N ASN A 20 16.02 -7.86 8.86
CA ASN A 20 16.51 -6.94 7.82
C ASN A 20 17.85 -7.46 7.25
N PRO A 21 17.95 -7.73 5.93
CA PRO A 21 19.16 -8.32 5.36
C PRO A 21 20.42 -7.44 5.45
N LYS A 22 20.28 -6.13 5.67
CA LYS A 22 21.42 -5.20 5.78
C LYS A 22 22.04 -5.13 7.19
N VAL A 23 21.34 -5.64 8.20
CA VAL A 23 21.75 -5.54 9.61
C VAL A 23 22.05 -6.91 10.18
N HIS A 24 21.39 -7.95 9.66
CA HIS A 24 21.63 -9.31 10.09
C HIS A 24 22.88 -9.86 9.37
N ASP A 25 23.89 -10.25 10.14
CA ASP A 25 25.03 -10.99 9.62
C ASP A 25 24.57 -12.42 9.33
N TRP A 26 24.44 -12.76 8.05
CA TRP A 26 24.03 -14.09 7.62
C TRP A 26 25.20 -15.10 7.64
N ASN A 27 26.43 -14.63 7.85
CA ASN A 27 27.64 -15.47 7.83
C ASN A 27 27.94 -16.14 9.18
N PHE A 28 27.28 -15.75 10.28
CA PHE A 28 27.55 -16.26 11.63
C PHE A 28 26.37 -17.01 12.26
N GLY A 29 25.78 -17.96 11.53
CA GLY A 29 24.83 -18.91 12.11
C GLY A 29 23.64 -18.24 12.77
N ALA A 30 23.02 -17.29 12.06
CA ALA A 30 21.75 -16.69 12.45
C ALA A 30 20.81 -17.80 12.97
N PRO A 31 20.09 -17.57 14.10
CA PRO A 31 19.18 -18.58 14.62
C PRO A 31 18.27 -19.06 13.49
N ILE A 32 18.15 -20.38 13.32
CA ILE A 32 17.41 -21.06 12.23
C ILE A 32 15.98 -20.50 12.05
N ASN A 33 15.43 -19.84 13.08
CA ASN A 33 14.08 -19.29 13.11
C ASN A 33 13.96 -17.85 12.56
N ASP A 34 15.05 -17.10 12.34
CA ASP A 34 14.96 -15.70 11.90
C ASP A 34 14.86 -15.62 10.37
N THR A 35 13.64 -15.79 9.87
CA THR A 35 13.34 -15.68 8.45
C THR A 35 13.55 -14.24 7.95
N MET A 36 14.15 -14.10 6.78
CA MET A 36 14.34 -12.79 6.15
C MET A 36 12.98 -12.11 5.92
N ARG A 37 12.93 -10.79 6.16
CA ARG A 37 11.69 -10.03 5.97
C ARG A 37 11.19 -10.09 4.54
N SER A 38 9.87 -10.11 4.40
CA SER A 38 9.20 -9.98 3.11
C SER A 38 8.55 -8.61 2.96
N GLU A 39 8.44 -8.14 1.71
CA GLU A 39 7.68 -6.94 1.31
C GLU A 39 6.22 -7.33 1.12
N LEU A 40 5.33 -6.76 1.95
CA LEU A 40 3.90 -7.05 1.94
C LEU A 40 3.10 -6.07 1.06
N GLY A 41 3.69 -4.92 0.73
CA GLY A 41 3.08 -3.93 -0.12
C GLY A 41 3.84 -2.62 -0.15
N VAL A 42 3.43 -1.74 -1.05
CA VAL A 42 3.99 -0.41 -1.24
C VAL A 42 2.86 0.60 -1.40
N VAL A 43 3.06 1.81 -0.89
CA VAL A 43 2.13 2.93 -1.06
C VAL A 43 2.91 4.11 -1.61
N MET A 44 2.38 4.75 -2.64
CA MET A 44 2.98 5.93 -3.26
C MET A 44 1.95 7.04 -3.40
N TYR A 45 2.32 8.24 -2.97
CA TYR A 45 1.56 9.45 -3.15
C TYR A 45 2.22 10.31 -4.22
N ALA A 46 1.43 10.77 -5.19
CA ALA A 46 1.92 11.72 -6.18
C ALA A 46 2.41 12.99 -5.49
N SER A 47 3.64 13.40 -5.81
CA SER A 47 4.21 14.67 -5.37
C SER A 47 3.51 15.82 -6.10
N ASN A 48 2.86 16.70 -5.37
CA ASN A 48 2.28 17.92 -5.93
C ASN A 48 3.39 18.95 -6.17
N VAL A 49 4.13 18.82 -7.27
CA VAL A 49 5.25 19.73 -7.60
C VAL A 49 4.76 21.08 -8.16
N PHE A 50 3.48 21.20 -8.56
CA PHE A 50 2.96 22.42 -9.21
C PHE A 50 1.56 22.86 -8.74
N GLY A 51 1.33 22.96 -7.43
CA GLY A 51 0.21 23.75 -6.88
C GLY A 51 -1.21 23.25 -7.15
N ASN A 52 -1.41 22.10 -7.80
CA ASN A 52 -2.74 21.53 -8.01
C ASN A 52 -3.36 21.15 -6.66
N ARG A 53 -4.36 21.93 -6.24
CA ARG A 53 -5.20 21.67 -5.07
C ARG A 53 -6.19 20.55 -5.40
N GLY A 54 -5.95 19.36 -4.87
CA GLY A 54 -6.85 18.21 -4.99
C GLY A 54 -6.35 17.04 -4.14
N PRO A 55 -7.19 16.02 -3.87
CA PRO A 55 -6.77 14.79 -3.19
C PRO A 55 -5.57 14.17 -3.93
N ARG A 56 -4.47 13.93 -3.21
CA ARG A 56 -3.25 13.38 -3.81
C ARG A 56 -3.55 11.98 -4.38
N LYS A 57 -3.11 11.74 -5.62
CA LYS A 57 -3.20 10.39 -6.22
C LYS A 57 -2.38 9.43 -5.36
N MET A 58 -3.01 8.35 -4.93
CA MET A 58 -2.45 7.30 -4.10
C MET A 58 -2.48 6.01 -4.92
N ASN A 59 -1.30 5.44 -5.14
CA ASN A 59 -1.12 4.14 -5.80
C ASN A 59 -0.59 3.15 -4.76
N VAL A 60 -1.18 1.97 -4.70
CA VAL A 60 -0.80 0.92 -3.78
C VAL A 60 -0.51 -0.33 -4.60
N ALA A 61 0.55 -1.06 -4.26
CA ALA A 61 0.72 -2.42 -4.75
C ALA A 61 0.84 -3.38 -3.58
N ILE A 62 0.20 -4.54 -3.69
CA ILE A 62 0.40 -5.66 -2.78
C ILE A 62 0.71 -6.91 -3.58
N GLY A 63 1.42 -7.86 -2.99
CA GLY A 63 1.67 -9.16 -3.62
C GLY A 63 0.36 -9.87 -3.95
N ARG A 64 0.25 -10.41 -5.18
CA ARG A 64 -0.89 -11.22 -5.60
C ARG A 64 -0.95 -12.49 -4.76
N VAL A 65 -2.16 -12.87 -4.38
CA VAL A 65 -2.45 -14.12 -3.66
C VAL A 65 -3.34 -15.01 -4.52
N LYS A 66 -3.19 -16.32 -4.36
CA LYS A 66 -4.07 -17.33 -4.95
C LYS A 66 -5.41 -17.37 -4.20
N GLU A 67 -6.36 -18.15 -4.70
CA GLU A 67 -7.69 -18.28 -4.09
C GLU A 67 -7.64 -18.82 -2.65
N ASP A 68 -6.65 -19.66 -2.34
CA ASP A 68 -6.39 -20.19 -1.00
C ASP A 68 -5.70 -19.18 -0.06
N GLY A 69 -5.45 -17.96 -0.52
CA GLY A 69 -4.77 -16.90 0.23
C GLY A 69 -3.24 -17.04 0.28
N THR A 70 -2.66 -18.06 -0.36
CA THR A 70 -1.20 -18.21 -0.43
C THR A 70 -0.60 -17.18 -1.39
N PRO A 71 0.61 -16.64 -1.12
CA PRO A 71 1.25 -15.71 -2.04
C PRO A 71 1.57 -16.36 -3.39
N HIS A 72 1.31 -15.64 -4.48
CA HIS A 72 1.76 -16.03 -5.82
C HIS A 72 3.30 -15.97 -5.92
N ARG A 73 3.90 -14.96 -5.28
CA ARG A 73 5.34 -14.73 -5.15
C ARG A 73 5.67 -14.22 -3.74
N ILE A 74 6.78 -14.70 -3.18
CA ILE A 74 7.36 -14.11 -1.96
C ILE A 74 8.30 -12.97 -2.36
N TRP A 75 7.94 -11.75 -1.97
CA TRP A 75 8.73 -10.56 -2.21
C TRP A 75 9.73 -10.38 -1.07
N SER A 76 11.03 -10.42 -1.35
CA SER A 76 12.06 -10.34 -0.30
C SER A 76 13.28 -9.54 -0.77
N PRO A 77 13.86 -8.65 0.05
CA PRO A 77 14.96 -7.78 -0.37
C PRO A 77 16.35 -8.45 -0.33
N GLY A 78 16.43 -9.78 -0.30
CA GLY A 78 17.71 -10.50 -0.16
C GLY A 78 18.19 -11.30 -1.37
N PRO A 79 19.35 -11.95 -1.23
CA PRO A 79 20.10 -12.55 -2.34
C PRO A 79 19.41 -13.73 -3.03
N GLU A 80 18.41 -14.35 -2.43
CA GLU A 80 17.68 -15.43 -3.11
C GLU A 80 16.79 -14.90 -4.25
N ASN A 81 16.36 -13.63 -4.24
CA ASN A 81 15.79 -12.96 -5.42
C ASN A 81 16.86 -12.55 -6.46
N ILE A 82 18.15 -12.55 -6.06
CA ILE A 82 19.29 -12.28 -6.96
C ILE A 82 19.59 -13.51 -7.82
N ALA A 83 19.35 -14.72 -7.31
CA ALA A 83 19.74 -15.97 -7.98
C ALA A 83 18.76 -16.46 -9.06
N THR A 84 17.47 -16.14 -8.97
CA THR A 84 16.45 -16.67 -9.90
C THR A 84 16.04 -15.72 -11.03
N GLU A 85 16.23 -14.41 -10.89
CA GLU A 85 15.79 -13.43 -11.90
C GLU A 85 16.82 -12.37 -12.29
N GLY A 86 18.01 -12.32 -11.66
CA GLY A 86 19.02 -11.28 -11.94
C GLY A 86 18.53 -9.85 -11.62
N ARG A 87 17.42 -9.71 -10.88
CA ARG A 87 16.79 -8.43 -10.56
C ARG A 87 17.04 -8.08 -9.12
N ASN A 88 17.97 -7.17 -8.89
CA ASN A 88 18.25 -6.63 -7.56
C ASN A 88 17.30 -5.46 -7.21
N SER A 89 16.02 -5.55 -7.56
CA SER A 89 15.05 -4.45 -7.43
C SER A 89 13.93 -4.79 -6.45
N SER A 90 13.67 -3.86 -5.53
CA SER A 90 12.57 -3.96 -4.57
C SER A 90 11.19 -3.85 -5.24
N MET A 91 10.12 -4.30 -4.57
CA MET A 91 8.74 -4.19 -5.07
C MET A 91 8.40 -2.76 -5.49
N ILE A 92 8.86 -1.76 -4.73
CA ILE A 92 8.58 -0.36 -5.04
C ILE A 92 9.27 0.10 -6.34
N GLU A 93 10.50 -0.34 -6.61
CA GLU A 93 11.20 -0.01 -7.85
C GLU A 93 10.54 -0.65 -9.06
N LEU A 94 10.17 -1.93 -8.94
CA LEU A 94 9.49 -2.67 -10.00
C LEU A 94 8.11 -2.07 -10.29
N PHE A 95 7.36 -1.73 -9.23
CA PHE A 95 6.04 -1.09 -9.37
C PHE A 95 6.14 0.31 -9.99
N LYS A 96 7.13 1.12 -9.60
CA LYS A 96 7.39 2.44 -10.20
C LYS A 96 7.73 2.34 -11.69
N LYS A 97 8.53 1.35 -12.07
CA LYS A 97 8.90 1.11 -13.47
C LYS A 97 7.82 0.42 -14.28
N ARG A 98 6.74 -0.07 -13.64
CA ARG A 98 5.74 -0.95 -14.25
C ARG A 98 6.40 -2.13 -14.96
N ASP A 99 7.32 -2.79 -14.28
CA ASP A 99 8.08 -3.92 -14.83
C ASP A 99 7.13 -5.04 -15.31
N SER A 100 7.18 -5.36 -16.59
CA SER A 100 6.20 -6.25 -17.23
C SER A 100 6.16 -7.67 -16.69
N ALA A 101 7.26 -8.13 -16.08
CA ALA A 101 7.35 -9.48 -15.50
C ALA A 101 6.97 -9.50 -14.01
N ALA A 102 7.12 -8.38 -13.31
CA ALA A 102 6.70 -8.26 -11.90
C ALA A 102 5.23 -7.86 -11.74
N MET A 103 4.67 -7.09 -12.66
CA MET A 103 3.28 -6.60 -12.57
C MET A 103 2.22 -7.71 -12.46
N PRO A 104 2.34 -8.88 -13.14
CA PRO A 104 1.40 -9.99 -12.95
C PRO A 104 1.36 -10.54 -11.52
N ASP A 105 2.45 -10.40 -10.76
CA ASP A 105 2.57 -10.83 -9.36
C ASP A 105 2.02 -9.80 -8.36
N LEU A 106 1.40 -8.72 -8.84
CA LEU A 106 0.89 -7.62 -8.01
C LEU A 106 -0.61 -7.41 -8.21
N PHE A 107 -1.28 -6.96 -7.16
CA PHE A 107 -2.51 -6.19 -7.27
C PHE A 107 -2.16 -4.71 -7.27
N SER A 108 -2.59 -3.98 -8.29
CA SER A 108 -2.41 -2.54 -8.41
C SER A 108 -3.70 -1.86 -8.00
N LEU A 109 -3.65 -1.10 -6.91
CA LEU A 109 -4.80 -0.38 -6.37
C LEU A 109 -4.57 1.12 -6.46
N VAL A 110 -5.66 1.86 -6.66
CA VAL A 110 -5.64 3.32 -6.75
C VAL A 110 -6.73 3.92 -5.86
N ASN A 111 -6.53 5.14 -5.37
CA ASN A 111 -7.63 5.84 -4.72
C ASN A 111 -8.71 6.21 -5.74
N ARG A 112 -9.96 5.94 -5.40
CA ARG A 112 -11.10 6.33 -6.22
C ARG A 112 -11.18 7.86 -6.29
N PRO A 113 -11.28 8.46 -7.48
CA PRO A 113 -11.51 9.89 -7.60
C PRO A 113 -12.90 10.25 -7.06
N PRO A 114 -13.04 11.36 -6.33
CA PRO A 114 -14.35 11.82 -5.87
C PRO A 114 -15.23 12.22 -7.06
N ARG A 115 -16.55 12.10 -6.90
CA ARG A 115 -17.54 12.50 -7.91
C ARG A 115 -18.19 13.81 -7.49
N TRP A 116 -18.50 14.67 -8.47
CA TRP A 116 -19.28 15.87 -8.20
C TRP A 116 -20.67 15.49 -7.69
N ASN A 117 -21.09 16.11 -6.59
CA ASN A 117 -22.44 16.00 -6.06
C ASN A 117 -23.10 17.38 -6.08
N GLU A 118 -24.11 17.54 -6.93
CA GLU A 118 -24.81 18.82 -7.13
C GLU A 118 -25.54 19.30 -5.87
N SER A 119 -26.14 18.39 -5.11
CA SER A 119 -26.88 18.74 -3.89
C SER A 119 -25.99 19.34 -2.79
N VAL A 120 -24.71 18.94 -2.76
CA VAL A 120 -23.72 19.44 -1.79
C VAL A 120 -22.80 20.50 -2.42
N GLY A 121 -22.76 20.62 -3.75
CA GLY A 121 -21.87 21.54 -4.46
C GLY A 121 -20.38 21.22 -4.30
N ALA A 122 -20.03 19.94 -4.14
CA ALA A 122 -18.66 19.51 -3.87
C ALA A 122 -18.33 18.13 -4.47
N TYR A 123 -17.03 17.86 -4.65
CA TYR A 123 -16.53 16.53 -4.98
C TYR A 123 -16.53 15.64 -3.73
N VAL A 124 -17.31 14.57 -3.76
CA VAL A 124 -17.50 13.65 -2.62
C VAL A 124 -17.29 12.19 -3.04
N LEU A 125 -16.95 11.35 -2.06
CA LEU A 125 -17.03 9.89 -2.19
C LEU A 125 -18.23 9.39 -1.39
N ASN A 126 -18.94 8.39 -1.91
CA ASN A 126 -20.02 7.75 -1.18
C ASN A 126 -19.47 6.66 -0.27
N PHE A 127 -19.46 6.92 1.04
CA PHE A 127 -19.01 5.98 2.08
C PHE A 127 -20.15 5.15 2.69
N ASN A 128 -21.38 5.23 2.15
CA ASN A 128 -22.58 4.52 2.66
C ASN A 128 -22.80 4.75 4.17
N GLY A 129 -22.59 5.98 4.65
CA GLY A 129 -22.76 6.34 6.06
C GLY A 129 -21.64 5.91 7.00
N ARG A 130 -20.60 5.18 6.52
CA ARG A 130 -19.47 4.74 7.34
C ARG A 130 -18.55 5.89 7.75
N VAL A 131 -18.47 6.93 6.92
CA VAL A 131 -17.64 8.13 7.17
C VAL A 131 -18.55 9.33 7.32
N THR A 132 -18.43 10.02 8.45
CA THR A 132 -19.35 11.09 8.86
C THR A 132 -18.68 12.44 9.02
N MET A 133 -17.34 12.49 9.03
CA MET A 133 -16.58 13.74 9.15
C MET A 133 -15.67 13.98 7.94
N ALA A 134 -15.59 15.23 7.50
CA ALA A 134 -14.64 15.64 6.47
C ALA A 134 -13.18 15.50 6.96
N SER A 135 -12.32 14.98 6.10
CA SER A 135 -10.89 14.81 6.34
C SER A 135 -10.15 14.55 5.03
N VAL A 136 -8.93 15.06 4.90
CA VAL A 136 -8.02 14.71 3.79
C VAL A 136 -7.59 13.24 3.81
N LYS A 137 -7.83 12.54 4.93
CA LYS A 137 -7.57 11.11 5.12
C LYS A 137 -8.73 10.21 4.68
N ASN A 138 -9.83 10.77 4.20
CA ASN A 138 -10.96 9.97 3.72
C ASN A 138 -10.66 9.47 2.31
N PHE A 139 -10.60 8.15 2.12
CA PHE A 139 -10.37 7.57 0.80
C PHE A 139 -11.01 6.19 0.65
N GLN A 140 -11.21 5.81 -0.62
CA GLN A 140 -11.52 4.45 -1.04
C GLN A 140 -10.41 3.98 -1.96
N LEU A 141 -9.92 2.75 -1.78
CA LEU A 141 -9.05 2.06 -2.73
C LEU A 141 -9.89 1.10 -3.57
N VAL A 142 -9.60 1.10 -4.85
CA VAL A 142 -10.18 0.19 -5.85
C VAL A 142 -9.07 -0.44 -6.66
N ASP A 143 -9.37 -1.51 -7.39
CA ASP A 143 -8.43 -2.07 -8.34
C ASP A 143 -8.25 -1.09 -9.52
N GLU A 144 -7.02 -0.96 -10.03
CA GLU A 144 -6.69 -0.07 -11.15
C GLU A 144 -7.44 -0.50 -12.44
N GLU A 145 -7.67 -1.80 -12.63
CA GLU A 145 -8.37 -2.36 -13.79
C GLU A 145 -9.88 -2.48 -13.57
N ASN A 146 -10.33 -2.63 -12.31
CA ASN A 146 -11.75 -2.71 -11.96
C ASN A 146 -12.13 -1.80 -10.78
N THR A 147 -12.68 -0.63 -11.12
CA THR A 147 -13.01 0.42 -10.14
C THR A 147 -14.35 0.24 -9.42
N ASP A 148 -15.13 -0.79 -9.74
CA ASP A 148 -16.47 -1.00 -9.17
C ASP A 148 -16.41 -1.54 -7.74
N LYS A 149 -15.37 -2.33 -7.44
CA LYS A 149 -15.18 -2.95 -6.12
C LYS A 149 -14.31 -2.07 -5.23
N ILE A 150 -14.88 -1.61 -4.12
CA ILE A 150 -14.15 -0.88 -3.07
C ILE A 150 -13.37 -1.90 -2.23
N ILE A 151 -12.07 -2.03 -2.45
CA ILE A 151 -11.20 -2.99 -1.75
C ILE A 151 -10.88 -2.53 -0.33
N LEU A 152 -10.71 -1.23 -0.12
CA LEU A 152 -10.53 -0.62 1.19
C LEU A 152 -11.23 0.71 1.26
N GLN A 153 -11.86 0.99 2.39
CA GLN A 153 -12.49 2.27 2.69
C GLN A 153 -12.03 2.74 4.06
N PHE A 154 -11.51 3.96 4.11
CA PHE A 154 -11.04 4.57 5.33
C PHE A 154 -11.57 5.99 5.47
N GLY A 155 -11.99 6.37 6.68
CA GLY A 155 -12.36 7.75 6.93
C GLY A 155 -12.76 8.04 8.37
N ARG A 156 -12.88 9.33 8.65
CA ARG A 156 -13.06 9.86 10.00
C ARG A 156 -14.52 9.80 10.45
N VAL A 157 -14.73 9.41 11.70
CA VAL A 157 -16.06 9.41 12.35
C VAL A 157 -16.13 10.27 13.60
N ALA A 158 -15.00 10.51 14.28
CA ALA A 158 -14.88 11.45 15.38
C ALA A 158 -13.49 12.14 15.37
N LYS A 159 -13.16 12.91 16.42
CA LYS A 159 -11.90 13.66 16.48
C LYS A 159 -10.68 12.77 16.23
N ASP A 160 -10.58 11.65 16.93
CA ASP A 160 -9.43 10.74 16.86
C ASP A 160 -9.87 9.30 16.52
N GLU A 161 -11.06 9.17 15.90
CA GLU A 161 -11.67 7.89 15.56
C GLU A 161 -11.95 7.79 14.07
N PHE A 162 -11.63 6.62 13.50
CA PHE A 162 -11.74 6.33 12.09
C PHE A 162 -12.34 4.94 11.89
N THR A 163 -13.11 4.77 10.82
CA THR A 163 -13.56 3.47 10.35
C THR A 163 -12.63 2.96 9.25
N MET A 164 -12.31 1.67 9.29
CA MET A 164 -11.54 1.00 8.24
C MET A 164 -12.26 -0.29 7.84
N ASP A 165 -12.83 -0.29 6.65
CA ASP A 165 -13.44 -1.46 6.03
C ASP A 165 -12.50 -1.96 4.94
N PHE A 166 -12.17 -3.25 4.93
CA PHE A 166 -11.32 -3.83 3.90
C PHE A 166 -11.84 -5.22 3.53
N GLN A 167 -11.48 -5.66 2.34
CA GLN A 167 -11.81 -7.00 1.85
C GLN A 167 -10.64 -7.57 1.04
N TRP A 168 -10.82 -8.81 0.57
CA TRP A 168 -9.88 -9.45 -0.34
C TRP A 168 -9.52 -8.50 -1.51
N PRO A 169 -8.24 -8.37 -1.86
CA PRO A 169 -7.10 -9.24 -1.47
C PRO A 169 -6.30 -8.77 -0.25
N LEU A 170 -6.74 -7.75 0.49
CA LEU A 170 -5.97 -7.22 1.61
C LEU A 170 -6.07 -8.09 2.87
N SER A 171 -4.93 -8.36 3.50
CA SER A 171 -4.88 -8.77 4.90
C SER A 171 -5.12 -7.57 5.85
N PRO A 172 -5.54 -7.80 7.11
CA PRO A 172 -5.66 -6.74 8.09
C PRO A 172 -4.37 -5.92 8.27
N LEU A 173 -3.21 -6.57 8.21
CA LEU A 173 -1.90 -5.91 8.33
C LEU A 173 -1.63 -4.98 7.15
N GLN A 174 -1.89 -5.43 5.91
CA GLN A 174 -1.72 -4.58 4.72
C GLN A 174 -2.70 -3.41 4.71
N ALA A 175 -3.97 -3.66 5.06
CA ALA A 175 -4.99 -2.62 5.17
C ALA A 175 -4.60 -1.56 6.19
N PHE A 176 -4.28 -1.97 7.42
CA PHE A 176 -3.88 -1.07 8.50
C PHE A 176 -2.58 -0.31 8.18
N ALA A 177 -1.58 -0.99 7.63
CA ALA A 177 -0.33 -0.35 7.22
C ALA A 177 -0.57 0.70 6.13
N THR A 178 -1.45 0.42 5.17
CA THR A 178 -1.82 1.35 4.09
C THR A 178 -2.59 2.56 4.62
N THR A 179 -3.45 2.41 5.64
CA THR A 179 -4.14 3.56 6.24
C THR A 179 -3.20 4.40 7.10
N LEU A 180 -2.25 3.78 7.82
CA LEU A 180 -1.24 4.51 8.59
C LEU A 180 -0.39 5.46 7.74
N THR A 181 -0.12 5.14 6.47
CA THR A 181 0.65 6.05 5.61
C THR A 181 -0.07 7.38 5.40
N SER A 182 -1.40 7.42 5.47
CA SER A 182 -2.19 8.67 5.36
C SER A 182 -2.07 9.60 6.56
N PHE A 183 -1.46 9.14 7.66
CA PHE A 183 -1.19 9.94 8.86
C PHE A 183 0.20 10.59 8.87
N ASP A 184 1.10 10.21 7.96
CA ASP A 184 2.42 10.84 7.88
C ASP A 184 2.25 12.34 7.56
N SER A 185 2.74 13.20 8.45
CA SER A 185 2.55 14.66 8.39
C SER A 185 3.26 15.34 7.21
N LYS A 186 4.09 14.58 6.49
CA LYS A 186 4.72 15.02 5.22
C LYS A 186 3.73 14.99 4.04
N ILE A 187 2.54 14.42 4.26
CA ILE A 187 1.44 14.34 3.29
C ILE A 187 0.36 15.37 3.61
#